data_AF-A0A9E4C7R0-F1
#
_entry.id   AF-A0A9E4C7R0-F1
#
_cell.length_a   1.000
_cell.length_b   1.000
_cell.length_c   1.000
_cell.angle_alpha   90.00
_cell.angle_beta   90.00
_cell.angle_gamma   90.00
#
_symmetry.space_group_name_H-M   'P 1'
#
loop_
_entity.id
_entity.type
_entity.pdbx_description
1 polymer ?
#
loop_
_entity_poly.entity_id
_entity_poly.type
_entity_poly.pdbx_seq_one_letter_code
_entity_poly.pdbx_strand_id
1 'polypeptide(L)'
;MSDKQRDQRLASELALLKKLQEESTLFSFEATGDPPTKYVVSFRGEGISRSMTSSDDVQKVSLHRCELRIPYAFPERPPDIRWLTPIHHPNISFSGLVKLRDVGLPWEEDLSLDIICERLWDMARLAYYDEDRAVNYAARNWLADQDEVRLPTDHRPLRDKAQPLSSNVVKYNRNEPARAAARKATGKARRDDVLYIGEETPAAPPRRRPPPSDNDDVLYIGYE
;
A
#
# COMPACT_ATOMS: atom_id res chain seq x y z
N MET A 1 -13.91 -25.65 -4.88
CA MET A 1 -12.80 -26.56 -4.49
C MET A 1 -13.27 -27.58 -3.45
N SER A 2 -12.68 -28.78 -3.30
CA SER A 2 -13.01 -29.68 -2.17
C SER A 2 -12.27 -29.30 -0.88
N ASP A 3 -12.83 -29.58 0.30
CA ASP A 3 -12.16 -29.31 1.59
C ASP A 3 -10.76 -29.93 1.65
N LYS A 4 -10.59 -31.14 1.09
CA LYS A 4 -9.28 -31.81 1.02
C LYS A 4 -8.25 -31.06 0.17
N GLN A 5 -8.67 -30.49 -0.96
CA GLN A 5 -7.78 -29.69 -1.82
C GLN A 5 -7.39 -28.37 -1.14
N ARG A 6 -8.35 -27.77 -0.43
CA ARG A 6 -8.11 -26.58 0.37
C ARG A 6 -7.09 -26.85 1.48
N ASP A 7 -7.26 -27.93 2.24
CA ASP A 7 -6.35 -28.28 3.33
C ASP A 7 -4.93 -28.58 2.82
N GLN A 8 -4.82 -29.26 1.67
CA GLN A 8 -3.54 -29.45 0.99
C GLN A 8 -2.89 -28.13 0.60
N ARG A 9 -3.68 -27.16 0.11
CA ARG A 9 -3.19 -25.83 -0.21
C ARG A 9 -2.69 -25.10 1.05
N LEU A 10 -3.45 -25.11 2.14
CA LEU A 10 -3.06 -24.50 3.42
C LEU A 10 -1.77 -25.11 3.98
N ALA A 11 -1.62 -26.44 3.89
CA ALA A 11 -0.40 -27.14 4.29
C ALA A 11 0.80 -26.73 3.43
N SER A 12 0.60 -26.55 2.12
CA SER A 12 1.63 -26.04 1.20
C SER A 12 2.06 -24.62 1.56
N GLU A 13 1.12 -23.72 1.86
CA GLU A 13 1.43 -22.35 2.29
C GLU A 13 2.24 -22.32 3.59
N LEU A 14 1.88 -23.16 4.56
CA LEU A 14 2.66 -23.31 5.79
C LEU A 14 4.09 -23.77 5.50
N ALA A 15 4.28 -24.73 4.59
CA ALA A 15 5.62 -25.20 4.21
C ALA A 15 6.46 -24.09 3.54
N LEU A 16 5.85 -23.29 2.67
CA LEU A 16 6.52 -22.14 2.03
C LEU A 16 6.94 -21.07 3.05
N LEU A 17 6.08 -20.75 4.02
CA LEU A 17 6.42 -19.79 5.08
C LEU A 17 7.52 -20.31 6.02
N LYS A 18 7.55 -21.61 6.32
CA LYS A 18 8.66 -22.23 7.06
C LYS A 18 9.99 -22.09 6.30
N LYS A 19 9.97 -22.39 5.01
CA LYS A 19 11.14 -22.22 4.14
C LYS A 19 11.60 -20.75 4.09
N LEU A 20 10.67 -19.81 3.94
CA LEU A 20 10.98 -18.38 3.97
C LEU A 20 11.65 -17.95 5.29
N GLN A 21 11.20 -18.48 6.42
CA GLN A 21 11.81 -18.22 7.73
C GLN A 21 13.24 -18.77 7.84
N GLU A 22 13.52 -19.93 7.25
CA GLU A 22 14.88 -20.48 7.19
C GLU A 22 15.81 -19.61 6.34
N GLU A 23 15.30 -19.05 5.24
CA GLU A 23 16.01 -18.21 4.26
C GLU A 23 16.15 -16.73 4.67
N SER A 24 15.60 -16.34 5.82
CA SER A 24 15.59 -14.95 6.28
C SER A 24 16.21 -14.79 7.66
N THR A 25 16.98 -13.72 7.89
CA THR A 25 17.32 -13.22 9.24
C THR A 25 16.28 -12.22 9.76
N LEU A 26 15.40 -11.72 8.90
CA LEU A 26 14.49 -10.61 9.15
C LEU A 26 13.05 -11.07 9.44
N PHE A 27 12.70 -12.28 9.00
CA PHE A 27 11.33 -12.80 9.00
C PHE A 27 11.10 -13.85 10.09
N SER A 28 9.97 -13.75 10.77
CA SER A 28 9.41 -14.84 11.58
C SER A 28 7.89 -14.83 11.52
N PHE A 29 7.24 -15.94 11.86
CA PHE A 29 5.78 -15.99 11.93
C PHE A 29 5.26 -16.92 13.03
N GLU A 30 4.03 -16.66 13.44
CA GLU A 30 3.22 -17.53 14.29
C GLU A 30 2.01 -17.99 13.48
N ALA A 31 1.58 -19.25 13.65
CA ALA A 31 0.44 -19.82 12.94
C ALA A 31 -0.60 -20.38 13.92
N THR A 32 -1.89 -20.30 13.58
CA THR A 32 -2.99 -20.80 14.40
C THR A 32 -4.00 -21.56 13.55
N GLY A 33 -4.46 -22.70 14.07
CA GLY A 33 -5.36 -23.65 13.40
C GLY A 33 -4.63 -24.90 12.91
N ASP A 34 -5.39 -25.91 12.54
CA ASP A 34 -4.90 -27.16 11.95
C ASP A 34 -5.88 -27.64 10.85
N PRO A 35 -5.58 -27.42 9.56
CA PRO A 35 -4.45 -26.63 9.03
C PRO A 35 -4.55 -25.13 9.39
N PRO A 36 -3.43 -24.37 9.42
CA PRO A 36 -3.48 -22.98 9.86
C PRO A 36 -4.29 -22.08 8.93
N THR A 37 -5.14 -21.24 9.52
CA THR A 37 -5.97 -20.26 8.81
C THR A 37 -5.69 -18.83 9.26
N LYS A 38 -4.78 -18.67 10.21
CA LYS A 38 -4.34 -17.37 10.70
C LYS A 38 -2.84 -17.39 10.90
N TYR A 39 -2.19 -16.33 10.42
CA TYR A 39 -0.76 -16.11 10.58
C TYR A 39 -0.51 -14.71 11.14
N VAL A 40 0.44 -14.60 12.05
CA VAL A 40 1.01 -13.31 12.47
C VAL A 40 2.46 -13.30 12.03
N VAL A 41 2.77 -12.54 10.99
CA VAL A 41 4.12 -12.39 10.44
C VAL A 41 4.81 -11.18 11.07
N SER A 42 6.11 -11.29 11.27
CA SER A 42 6.96 -10.25 11.85
C SER A 42 8.19 -10.02 10.98
N PHE A 43 8.48 -8.76 10.70
CA PHE A 43 9.67 -8.31 9.99
C PHE A 43 10.52 -7.44 10.90
N ARG A 44 11.84 -7.64 10.88
CA ARG A 44 12.83 -6.86 11.64
C ARG A 44 13.77 -6.08 10.72
N GLY A 45 13.58 -4.77 10.64
CA GLY A 45 14.45 -3.88 9.88
C GLY A 45 13.89 -2.45 9.80
N GLU A 46 14.68 -1.53 9.26
CA GLU A 46 14.32 -0.10 9.28
C GLU A 46 13.09 0.18 8.42
N GLY A 47 12.09 0.82 9.03
CA GLY A 47 10.94 1.41 8.37
C GLY A 47 10.51 2.69 9.08
N ILE A 48 9.32 3.20 8.74
CA ILE A 48 8.86 4.52 9.20
C ILE A 48 7.47 4.42 9.79
N SER A 49 7.23 5.14 10.89
CA SER A 49 5.91 5.35 11.46
C SER A 49 5.68 6.83 11.74
N ARG A 50 4.41 7.21 11.89
CA ARG A 50 4.06 8.56 12.35
C ARG A 50 4.35 8.66 13.83
N SER A 51 4.91 9.78 14.27
CA SER A 51 5.08 10.06 15.69
C SER A 51 3.70 10.16 16.37
N MET A 52 3.63 9.68 17.61
CA MET A 52 2.42 9.83 18.44
C MET A 52 2.39 11.19 19.15
N THR A 53 3.53 11.87 19.25
CA THR A 53 3.67 13.14 19.99
C THR A 53 3.56 14.37 19.09
N SER A 54 3.83 14.21 17.80
CA SER A 54 3.84 15.26 16.78
C SER A 54 3.15 14.71 15.54
N SER A 55 2.13 15.42 15.04
CA SER A 55 1.39 14.95 13.87
C SER A 55 2.20 15.01 12.58
N ASP A 56 3.27 15.81 12.53
CA ASP A 56 4.06 15.99 11.30
C ASP A 56 5.41 15.28 11.33
N ASP A 57 5.82 14.74 12.48
CA ASP A 57 7.06 13.98 12.55
C ASP A 57 6.87 12.52 12.18
N VAL A 58 7.82 12.04 11.39
CA VAL A 58 8.04 10.61 11.17
C VAL A 58 9.17 10.12 12.07
N GLN A 59 9.06 8.87 12.53
CA GLN A 59 10.07 8.22 13.34
C GLN A 59 10.46 6.88 12.73
N LYS A 60 11.75 6.53 12.86
CA LYS A 60 12.24 5.20 12.49
C LYS A 60 11.65 4.15 13.41
N VAL A 61 11.23 3.03 12.84
CA VAL A 61 10.77 1.85 13.56
C VAL A 61 11.45 0.61 12.99
N SER A 62 11.66 -0.41 13.84
CA SER A 62 12.41 -1.61 13.46
C SER A 62 11.57 -2.90 13.46
N LEU A 63 10.36 -2.87 14.04
CA LEU A 63 9.46 -4.02 14.12
C LEU A 63 8.18 -3.75 13.35
N HIS A 64 7.87 -4.65 12.42
CA HIS A 64 6.66 -4.61 11.62
C HIS A 64 5.90 -5.91 11.80
N ARG A 65 4.63 -5.86 12.21
CA ARG A 65 3.80 -7.06 12.34
C ARG A 65 2.55 -6.96 11.47
N CYS A 66 2.21 -8.04 10.79
CA CYS A 66 0.99 -8.16 10.00
C CYS A 66 0.23 -9.44 10.38
N GLU A 67 -1.09 -9.36 10.37
CA GLU A 67 -1.99 -10.49 10.47
C GLU A 67 -2.47 -10.86 9.05
N LEU A 68 -2.33 -12.14 8.70
CA LEU A 68 -2.92 -12.75 7.51
C LEU A 68 -4.03 -13.69 7.98
N ARG A 69 -5.26 -13.48 7.52
CA ARG A 69 -6.39 -14.38 7.78
C ARG A 69 -6.83 -15.04 6.49
N ILE A 70 -6.88 -16.36 6.48
CA ILE A 70 -7.24 -17.14 5.31
C ILE A 70 -8.75 -17.36 5.33
N PRO A 71 -9.52 -16.81 4.36
CA PRO A 71 -10.95 -17.00 4.34
C PRO A 71 -11.31 -18.45 4.02
N TYR A 72 -12.54 -18.85 4.33
CA TYR A 72 -13.04 -20.20 3.99
C TYR A 72 -12.98 -20.47 2.48
N ALA A 73 -13.25 -19.45 1.66
CA ALA A 73 -13.24 -19.53 0.20
C ALA A 73 -11.82 -19.53 -0.42
N PHE A 74 -10.74 -19.57 0.36
CA PHE A 74 -9.40 -19.58 -0.22
C PHE A 74 -9.08 -20.93 -0.90
N PRO A 75 -8.40 -20.93 -2.07
CA PRO A 75 -7.72 -19.81 -2.72
C PRO A 75 -8.57 -18.98 -3.69
N GLU A 76 -9.86 -19.28 -3.88
CA GLU A 76 -10.77 -18.48 -4.75
C GLU A 76 -10.86 -17.01 -4.28
N ARG A 77 -10.62 -16.76 -2.99
CA ARG A 77 -10.44 -15.41 -2.42
C ARG A 77 -9.07 -15.23 -1.75
N PRO A 78 -8.49 -14.01 -1.81
CA PRO A 78 -7.22 -13.69 -1.17
C PRO A 78 -7.30 -13.77 0.35
N PRO A 79 -6.16 -13.89 1.04
CA PRO A 79 -6.10 -13.65 2.48
C PRO A 79 -6.45 -12.20 2.81
N ASP A 80 -7.11 -12.00 3.95
CA ASP A 80 -7.28 -10.66 4.53
C ASP A 80 -5.97 -10.25 5.22
N ILE A 81 -5.50 -9.05 4.93
CA ILE A 81 -4.21 -8.55 5.43
C ILE A 81 -4.45 -7.31 6.30
N ARG A 82 -3.93 -7.36 7.53
CA ARG A 82 -4.00 -6.24 8.46
C ARG A 82 -2.65 -5.98 9.12
N TRP A 83 -2.12 -4.79 8.92
CA TRP A 83 -0.97 -4.27 9.63
C TRP A 83 -1.30 -4.02 11.10
N LEU A 84 -0.42 -4.44 12.00
CA LEU A 84 -0.66 -4.44 13.45
C LEU A 84 0.16 -3.39 14.20
N THR A 85 1.35 -3.06 13.70
CA THR A 85 2.24 -2.06 14.30
C THR A 85 2.02 -0.69 13.65
N PRO A 86 2.38 0.42 14.32
CA PRO A 86 2.37 1.73 13.68
C PRO A 86 3.25 1.74 12.42
N ILE A 87 2.73 2.27 11.32
CA ILE A 87 3.44 2.42 10.04
C ILE A 87 2.95 3.66 9.29
N HIS A 88 3.84 4.31 8.56
CA HIS A 88 3.53 5.45 7.72
C HIS A 88 3.71 5.05 6.25
N HIS A 89 2.61 4.68 5.59
CA HIS A 89 2.64 4.15 4.23
C HIS A 89 1.39 4.56 3.44
N PRO A 90 1.49 5.00 2.17
CA PRO A 90 0.35 5.47 1.37
C PRO A 90 -0.75 4.42 1.18
N ASN A 91 -0.38 3.16 0.94
CA ASN A 91 -1.32 2.07 0.64
C ASN A 91 -1.82 1.28 1.88
N ILE A 92 -1.54 1.76 3.09
CA ILE A 92 -2.03 1.14 4.33
C ILE A 92 -3.04 2.11 4.96
N SER A 93 -4.26 1.63 5.17
CA SER A 93 -5.30 2.44 5.80
C SER A 93 -5.02 2.71 7.28
N PHE A 94 -5.73 3.67 7.87
CA PHE A 94 -5.60 3.98 9.31
C PHE A 94 -5.90 2.78 10.22
N SER A 95 -6.80 1.87 9.81
CA SER A 95 -7.11 0.63 10.53
C SER A 95 -6.12 -0.51 10.27
N GLY A 96 -5.08 -0.27 9.45
CA GLY A 96 -4.07 -1.24 9.07
C GLY A 96 -4.45 -2.14 7.89
N LEU A 97 -5.64 -1.99 7.29
CA LEU A 97 -6.02 -2.82 6.13
C LEU A 97 -5.10 -2.56 4.94
N VAL A 98 -4.71 -3.66 4.29
CA VAL A 98 -3.92 -3.68 3.05
C VAL A 98 -4.69 -4.42 1.97
N LYS A 99 -4.82 -3.81 0.80
CA LYS A 99 -5.41 -4.45 -0.38
C LYS A 99 -4.29 -4.86 -1.33
N LEU A 100 -4.18 -6.15 -1.61
CA LEU A 100 -3.15 -6.72 -2.48
C LEU A 100 -3.05 -6.02 -3.85
N ARG A 101 -4.19 -5.71 -4.46
CA ARG A 101 -4.26 -4.98 -5.73
C ARG A 101 -3.62 -3.60 -5.67
N ASP A 102 -3.72 -2.90 -4.53
CA ASP A 102 -3.21 -1.53 -4.35
C ASP A 102 -1.70 -1.51 -4.08
N VAL A 103 -1.11 -2.69 -3.88
CA VAL A 103 0.33 -2.87 -3.65
C VAL A 103 0.98 -3.64 -4.79
N GLY A 104 0.40 -3.54 -5.99
CA GLY A 104 0.96 -4.12 -7.21
C GLY A 104 0.96 -5.65 -7.24
N LEU A 105 0.12 -6.29 -6.44
CA LEU A 105 0.05 -7.74 -6.33
C LEU A 105 -1.40 -8.20 -6.56
N PRO A 106 -1.92 -8.22 -7.79
CA PRO A 106 -3.25 -8.77 -8.05
C PRO A 106 -3.33 -10.23 -7.55
N TRP A 107 -4.46 -10.59 -6.96
CA TRP A 107 -4.66 -11.94 -6.43
C TRP A 107 -4.90 -12.92 -7.57
N GLU A 108 -4.08 -13.97 -7.60
CA GLU A 108 -4.26 -15.15 -8.43
C GLU A 108 -4.27 -16.37 -7.51
N GLU A 109 -5.02 -17.41 -7.86
CA GLU A 109 -5.17 -18.57 -6.96
C GLU A 109 -3.85 -19.28 -6.69
N ASP A 110 -2.85 -19.19 -7.58
CA ASP A 110 -1.52 -19.77 -7.43
C ASP A 110 -0.54 -18.87 -6.66
N LEU A 111 -0.92 -17.62 -6.35
CA LEU A 111 -0.10 -16.71 -5.57
C LEU A 111 0.03 -17.20 -4.12
N SER A 112 1.27 -17.35 -3.66
CA SER A 112 1.59 -17.89 -2.34
C SER A 112 1.84 -16.83 -1.28
N LEU A 113 1.68 -17.21 -0.01
CA LEU A 113 1.82 -16.34 1.15
C LEU A 113 3.26 -15.82 1.33
N ASP A 114 4.27 -16.57 0.91
CA ASP A 114 5.67 -16.13 0.98
C ASP A 114 5.95 -14.97 0.02
N ILE A 115 5.37 -14.98 -1.18
CA ILE A 115 5.42 -13.84 -2.12
C ILE A 115 4.65 -12.64 -1.58
N ILE A 116 3.50 -12.86 -0.93
CA ILE A 116 2.79 -11.79 -0.21
C ILE A 116 3.70 -11.20 0.87
N CYS A 117 4.37 -12.03 1.67
CA CYS A 117 5.31 -11.57 2.70
C CYS A 117 6.48 -10.75 2.11
N GLU A 118 7.01 -11.10 0.94
CA GLU A 118 8.02 -10.29 0.25
C GLU A 118 7.48 -8.90 -0.10
N ARG A 119 6.26 -8.82 -0.65
CA ARG A 119 5.62 -7.52 -0.94
C ARG A 119 5.37 -6.72 0.34
N LEU A 120 4.93 -7.37 1.42
CA LEU A 120 4.74 -6.70 2.72
C LEU A 120 6.07 -6.17 3.26
N TRP A 121 7.18 -6.90 3.09
CA TRP A 121 8.50 -6.38 3.45
C TRP A 121 8.90 -5.17 2.59
N ASP A 122 8.63 -5.21 1.28
CA ASP A 122 8.85 -4.06 0.40
C ASP A 122 8.04 -2.83 0.84
N MET A 123 6.82 -3.00 1.34
CA MET A 123 6.03 -1.91 1.91
C MET A 123 6.63 -1.39 3.22
N ALA A 124 7.03 -2.28 4.13
CA ALA A 124 7.58 -1.90 5.44
C ALA A 124 8.80 -0.97 5.33
N ARG A 125 9.63 -1.20 4.31
CA ARG A 125 10.84 -0.42 4.02
C ARG A 125 10.66 0.67 2.97
N LEU A 126 9.42 0.92 2.53
CA LEU A 126 9.08 1.85 1.45
C LEU A 126 9.86 1.62 0.14
N ALA A 127 10.18 0.36 -0.15
CA ALA A 127 10.70 -0.06 -1.46
C ALA A 127 9.61 -0.16 -2.52
N TYR A 128 8.36 -0.34 -2.10
CA TYR A 128 7.20 -0.31 -2.97
C TYR A 128 6.09 0.52 -2.32
N TYR A 129 5.51 1.43 -3.10
CA TYR A 129 4.27 2.13 -2.81
C TYR A 129 3.65 2.58 -4.14
N ASP A 130 2.35 2.83 -4.13
CA ASP A 130 1.58 3.33 -5.27
C ASP A 130 0.84 4.61 -4.85
N GLU A 131 1.27 5.76 -5.37
CA GLU A 131 0.69 7.06 -5.01
C GLU A 131 -0.73 7.26 -5.55
N ASP A 132 -1.05 6.66 -6.70
CA ASP A 132 -2.36 6.75 -7.33
C ASP A 132 -3.40 5.96 -6.56
N ARG A 133 -2.95 4.94 -5.81
CA ARG A 133 -3.79 4.09 -4.95
C ARG A 133 -3.58 4.34 -3.46
N ALA A 134 -3.12 5.54 -3.11
CA ALA A 134 -2.97 5.92 -1.73
C ALA A 134 -4.34 5.96 -1.01
N VAL A 135 -4.43 5.26 0.11
CA VAL A 135 -5.54 5.35 1.07
C VAL A 135 -5.18 6.24 2.27
N ASN A 136 -3.88 6.49 2.48
CA ASN A 136 -3.35 7.39 3.49
C ASN A 136 -2.70 8.59 2.81
N TYR A 137 -3.48 9.65 2.64
CA TYR A 137 -3.04 10.88 1.97
C TYR A 137 -1.95 11.63 2.73
N ALA A 138 -1.92 11.55 4.06
CA ALA A 138 -0.85 12.16 4.85
C ALA A 138 0.49 11.49 4.53
N ALA A 139 0.52 10.14 4.44
CA ALA A 139 1.72 9.42 4.05
C ALA A 139 2.14 9.69 2.61
N ARG A 140 1.18 9.80 1.68
CA ARG A 140 1.48 10.18 0.29
C ARG A 140 2.10 11.58 0.19
N ASN A 141 1.50 12.57 0.85
CA ASN A 141 1.99 13.94 0.82
C ASN A 141 3.38 14.04 1.48
N TRP A 142 3.56 13.39 2.63
CA TRP A 142 4.88 13.29 3.27
C TRP A 142 5.92 12.69 2.32
N LEU A 143 5.59 11.61 1.59
CA LEU A 143 6.50 11.00 0.61
C LEU A 143 6.89 11.94 -0.54
N ALA A 144 5.97 12.80 -0.98
CA ALA A 144 6.22 13.76 -2.06
C ALA A 144 7.11 14.94 -1.60
N ASP A 145 6.96 15.34 -0.33
CA ASP A 145 7.63 16.53 0.23
C ASP A 145 8.93 16.20 0.96
N GLN A 146 9.15 14.95 1.38
CA GLN A 146 10.32 14.57 2.16
C GLN A 146 11.58 14.38 1.28
N ASP A 147 12.69 14.98 1.72
CA ASP A 147 14.03 14.79 1.13
C ASP A 147 15.04 14.17 2.13
N GLU A 148 14.65 14.01 3.39
CA GLU A 148 15.56 13.61 4.48
C GLU A 148 15.77 12.10 4.54
N VAL A 149 14.73 11.30 4.26
CA VAL A 149 14.79 9.85 4.41
C VAL A 149 15.14 9.20 3.09
N ARG A 150 16.29 8.50 3.08
CA ARG A 150 16.68 7.68 1.93
C ARG A 150 15.77 6.47 1.83
N LEU A 151 15.14 6.30 0.66
CA LEU A 151 14.29 5.16 0.35
C LEU A 151 14.99 4.17 -0.60
N PRO A 152 14.78 2.85 -0.44
CA PRO A 152 14.11 2.23 0.70
C PRO A 152 14.92 2.40 1.99
N THR A 153 14.24 2.42 3.14
CA THR A 153 14.89 2.60 4.46
C THR A 153 15.79 1.43 4.83
N ASP A 154 15.48 0.23 4.34
CA ASP A 154 16.31 -0.95 4.46
C ASP A 154 16.57 -1.54 3.07
N HIS A 155 17.82 -1.85 2.75
CA HIS A 155 18.20 -2.37 1.43
C HIS A 155 18.18 -3.91 1.35
N ARG A 156 18.06 -4.60 2.48
CA ARG A 156 18.11 -6.07 2.52
C ARG A 156 16.84 -6.67 1.88
N PRO A 157 16.97 -7.65 0.97
CA PRO A 157 15.82 -8.43 0.52
C PRO A 157 15.29 -9.29 1.68
N LEU A 158 14.06 -9.78 1.57
CA LEU A 158 13.50 -10.63 2.63
C LEU A 158 14.25 -11.96 2.78
N ARG A 159 14.66 -12.57 1.66
CA ARG A 159 15.47 -13.79 1.60
C ARG A 159 16.96 -13.47 1.60
N ASP A 160 17.45 -12.87 2.67
CA ASP A 160 18.84 -12.41 2.77
C ASP A 160 19.87 -13.52 3.01
N LYS A 161 19.45 -14.73 3.40
CA LYS A 161 20.35 -15.89 3.51
C LYS A 161 20.39 -16.75 2.25
N ALA A 162 19.41 -16.61 1.36
CA ALA A 162 19.40 -17.37 0.12
C ALA A 162 20.59 -16.93 -0.75
N GLN A 163 21.42 -17.89 -1.18
CA GLN A 163 22.40 -17.60 -2.22
C GLN A 163 21.65 -17.04 -3.43
N PRO A 164 22.18 -16.01 -4.13
CA PRO A 164 21.55 -15.53 -5.35
C PRO A 164 21.54 -16.68 -6.36
N LEU A 165 20.41 -17.37 -6.46
CA LEU A 165 20.16 -18.31 -7.55
C LEU A 165 20.24 -17.48 -8.82
N SER A 166 21.24 -17.76 -9.65
CA SER A 166 21.33 -17.22 -11.00
C SER A 166 19.99 -17.46 -11.70
N SER A 167 19.29 -16.34 -11.95
CA SER A 167 18.03 -16.22 -12.70
C SER A 167 16.92 -17.23 -12.37
N ASN A 168 16.17 -16.97 -11.31
CA ASN A 168 14.70 -17.12 -11.32
C ASN A 168 14.07 -15.90 -10.65
N VAL A 169 14.54 -14.71 -11.07
CA VAL A 169 13.74 -13.50 -10.92
C VAL A 169 12.48 -13.77 -11.73
N VAL A 170 11.37 -14.07 -11.06
CA VAL A 170 10.07 -13.69 -11.60
C VAL A 170 10.22 -12.19 -11.85
N LYS A 171 10.51 -11.85 -13.11
CA LYS A 171 10.44 -10.48 -13.58
C LYS A 171 8.96 -10.15 -13.55
N TYR A 172 8.42 -9.88 -12.36
CA TYR A 172 7.42 -8.83 -12.26
C TYR A 172 8.04 -7.68 -13.03
N ASN A 173 7.32 -7.21 -14.05
CA ASN A 173 7.71 -6.00 -14.74
C ASN A 173 7.88 -4.96 -13.64
N ARG A 174 9.13 -4.71 -13.27
CA ARG A 174 9.53 -3.65 -12.37
C ARG A 174 9.28 -2.41 -13.21
N ASN A 175 8.01 -2.05 -13.35
CA ASN A 175 7.64 -0.70 -13.69
C ASN A 175 8.32 0.10 -12.60
N GLU A 176 9.37 0.79 -13.03
CA GLU A 176 10.07 1.77 -12.23
C GLU A 176 9.01 2.59 -11.48
N PRO A 177 9.18 2.87 -10.18
CA PRO A 177 8.30 3.84 -9.53
C PRO A 177 8.32 5.10 -10.41
N ALA A 178 7.13 5.67 -10.62
CA ALA A 178 6.81 6.74 -11.56
C ALA A 178 7.55 8.06 -11.26
N ARG A 179 8.88 8.03 -11.21
CA ARG A 179 9.77 9.16 -10.92
C ARG A 179 10.33 9.78 -12.20
N ALA A 180 9.89 9.32 -13.38
CA ALA A 180 10.36 9.77 -14.68
C ALA A 180 9.34 10.57 -15.52
N ALA A 181 8.06 10.65 -15.13
CA ALA A 181 7.04 11.38 -15.90
C ALA A 181 6.90 12.87 -15.51
N ALA A 182 7.28 13.27 -14.30
CA ALA A 182 7.13 14.66 -13.83
C ALA A 182 8.30 15.60 -14.21
N ARG A 183 9.39 15.10 -14.80
CA ARG A 183 10.59 15.91 -15.16
C ARG A 183 10.83 16.10 -16.66
N LYS A 184 9.93 15.64 -17.53
CA LYS A 184 9.98 15.90 -18.98
C LYS A 184 8.79 16.75 -19.45
N ALA A 185 8.60 17.91 -18.81
CA ALA A 185 7.79 18.99 -19.36
C ALA A 185 8.37 20.37 -19.04
N THR A 186 9.70 20.50 -19.01
CA THR A 186 10.34 21.83 -19.03
C THR A 186 11.64 21.74 -19.81
N GLY A 187 11.51 21.96 -21.12
CA GLY A 187 12.62 22.08 -22.03
C GLY A 187 12.27 22.99 -23.20
N LYS A 188 12.59 24.28 -23.02
CA LYS A 188 12.95 25.25 -24.08
C LYS A 188 11.83 26.12 -24.66
N ALA A 189 11.43 27.15 -23.91
CA ALA A 189 10.99 28.41 -24.52
C ALA A 189 12.17 29.40 -24.51
N ARG A 190 12.57 29.84 -25.71
CA ARG A 190 13.55 30.91 -25.91
C ARG A 190 12.94 32.25 -25.49
N ARG A 191 13.84 33.17 -25.14
CA ARG A 191 13.64 34.61 -24.96
C ARG A 191 12.73 35.21 -26.05
N ASP A 192 11.66 35.84 -25.60
CA ASP A 192 11.26 37.24 -25.86
C ASP A 192 9.73 37.29 -25.66
N ASP A 193 9.31 37.91 -24.56
CA ASP A 193 8.11 38.74 -24.43
C ASP A 193 7.86 39.05 -22.94
N VAL A 194 8.19 40.28 -22.56
CA VAL A 194 7.74 40.91 -21.32
C VAL A 194 6.36 41.47 -21.60
N LEU A 195 5.31 40.86 -21.03
CA LEU A 195 3.96 41.41 -21.05
C LEU A 195 3.61 41.96 -19.66
N TYR A 196 3.50 43.28 -19.61
CA TYR A 196 2.99 44.05 -18.48
C TYR A 196 1.56 43.63 -18.16
N ILE A 197 1.27 43.29 -16.90
CA ILE A 197 -0.10 43.17 -16.39
C ILE A 197 -0.58 44.58 -16.10
N GLY A 198 -1.39 45.14 -17.01
CA GLY A 198 -2.22 46.30 -16.73
C GLY A 198 -3.48 45.89 -15.97
N GLU A 199 -3.85 46.67 -14.96
CA GLU A 199 -5.19 46.67 -14.38
C GLU A 199 -6.21 47.03 -15.47
N GLU A 200 -6.94 46.03 -15.97
CA GLU A 200 -8.31 46.17 -16.48
C GLU A 200 -8.80 44.79 -16.97
N THR A 201 -9.35 43.99 -16.05
CA THR A 201 -10.13 42.78 -16.40
C THR A 201 -11.60 43.06 -16.06
N PRO A 202 -12.53 43.04 -17.03
CA PRO A 202 -13.94 43.28 -16.76
C PRO A 202 -14.56 42.11 -15.98
N ALA A 203 -15.31 42.44 -14.92
CA ALA A 203 -16.02 41.47 -14.09
C ALA A 203 -17.14 40.75 -14.86
N ALA A 204 -17.26 39.44 -14.65
CA ALA A 204 -18.34 38.63 -15.20
C ALA A 204 -19.71 39.01 -14.60
N PRO A 205 -20.81 39.01 -15.39
CA PRO A 205 -22.13 39.39 -14.90
C PRO A 205 -22.75 38.31 -13.98
N PRO A 206 -23.62 38.71 -13.02
CA PRO A 206 -24.23 37.78 -12.08
C PRO A 206 -25.25 36.86 -12.77
N ARG A 207 -25.18 35.55 -12.46
CA ARG A 207 -26.15 34.55 -12.90
C ARG A 207 -27.52 34.80 -12.26
N ARG A 208 -28.56 34.97 -13.09
CA ARG A 208 -29.96 35.04 -12.64
C ARG A 208 -30.42 33.66 -12.15
N ARG A 209 -31.03 33.59 -10.96
CA ARG A 209 -31.74 32.41 -10.47
C ARG A 209 -33.04 32.21 -11.25
N PRO A 210 -33.40 30.98 -11.64
CA PRO A 210 -34.72 30.70 -12.19
C PRO A 210 -35.81 30.82 -11.09
N PRO A 211 -37.04 31.20 -11.46
CA PRO A 211 -38.15 31.32 -10.51
C PRO A 211 -38.60 29.95 -9.98
N PRO A 212 -39.24 29.90 -8.80
CA PRO A 212 -39.73 28.65 -8.21
C PRO A 212 -40.94 28.13 -9.00
N SER A 213 -40.97 26.82 -9.26
CA SER A 213 -42.16 26.14 -9.78
C SER A 213 -43.16 25.89 -8.66
N ASP A 214 -44.40 26.32 -8.87
CA ASP A 214 -45.58 25.93 -8.10
C ASP A 214 -45.86 24.43 -8.24
N ASN A 215 -46.44 23.85 -7.18
CA ASN A 215 -46.92 22.47 -6.99
C ASN A 215 -45.84 21.40 -6.74
N ASP A 216 -45.94 20.49 -5.77
CA ASP A 216 -46.91 20.25 -4.69
C ASP A 216 -46.23 19.31 -3.65
N ASP A 217 -46.59 19.51 -2.39
CA ASP A 217 -46.78 18.50 -1.32
C ASP A 217 -45.74 17.38 -1.09
N VAL A 218 -44.89 17.60 -0.08
CA VAL A 218 -44.38 16.50 0.76
C VAL A 218 -44.68 16.81 2.23
N LEU A 219 -45.67 16.11 2.76
CA LEU A 219 -46.07 16.06 4.18
C LEU A 219 -44.92 15.53 5.05
N TYR A 220 -44.52 16.35 6.03
CA TYR A 220 -43.62 15.97 7.12
C TYR A 220 -44.42 15.16 8.15
N ILE A 221 -44.14 13.87 8.30
CA ILE A 221 -44.61 13.09 9.44
C ILE A 221 -43.47 13.06 10.46
N GLY A 222 -43.67 13.77 11.56
CA GLY A 222 -42.77 13.72 12.73
C GLY A 222 -42.86 12.37 13.43
N TYR A 223 -41.76 11.97 14.04
CA TYR A 223 -41.70 10.85 14.98
C TYR A 223 -42.05 11.36 16.39
N GLU A 224 -42.99 10.69 17.05
CA GLU A 224 -43.15 10.72 18.52
C GLU A 224 -42.00 9.97 19.21
#